data_AF-A0A5F2GMY1-F1
#
_entry.id   AF-A0A5F2GMY1-F1
#
_cell.length_a   1.000
_cell.length_b   1.000
_cell.length_c   1.000
_cell.angle_alpha   90.00
_cell.angle_beta   90.00
_cell.angle_gamma   90.00
#
_symmetry.space_group_name_H-M   'P 1'
#
loop_
_entity.id
_entity.type
_entity.pdbx_description
1 polymer ?
#
loop_
_entity_poly.entity_id
_entity_poly.type
_entity_poly.pdbx_seq_one_letter_code
_entity_poly.pdbx_strand_id
1 'polypeptide(L)'
;MKCFANKGTGISALKLAALLGLAAAIQLAGADLALAQGGGGSGAFAPLQTAVQMIVDFITGPFGRLLAIIAVIGLGFLAFAGRLSWFTAGAVIVGIGLVFGAPTIVDEMIAAVGQ
;
A
#
# COMPACT_ATOMS: atom_id res chain seq x y z
N MET A 1 58.26 22.18 -45.09
CA MET A 1 56.86 22.67 -44.94
C MET A 1 56.01 21.43 -44.64
N LYS A 2 55.84 21.05 -43.38
CA LYS A 2 54.78 21.42 -42.43
C LYS A 2 53.37 20.97 -42.85
N CYS A 3 52.73 20.22 -41.95
CA CYS A 3 51.30 19.90 -41.83
C CYS A 3 50.75 18.61 -42.46
N PHE A 4 51.10 17.46 -41.87
CA PHE A 4 50.09 16.42 -41.62
C PHE A 4 49.53 16.63 -40.21
N ALA A 5 48.50 17.45 -40.12
CA ALA A 5 47.73 17.67 -38.90
C ALA A 5 46.35 17.05 -39.12
N ASN A 6 46.12 15.84 -38.60
CA ASN A 6 44.80 15.52 -38.08
C ASN A 6 44.93 14.47 -36.96
N LYS A 7 44.73 14.95 -35.74
CA LYS A 7 45.02 14.27 -34.49
C LYS A 7 43.73 13.63 -33.98
N GLY A 8 43.72 12.30 -33.92
CA GLY A 8 42.95 11.46 -33.00
C GLY A 8 41.49 11.81 -32.73
N THR A 9 40.57 11.11 -33.41
CA THR A 9 39.22 10.84 -32.89
C THR A 9 39.10 9.35 -32.59
N GLY A 10 39.90 8.91 -31.62
CA GLY A 10 39.98 7.51 -31.17
C GLY A 10 38.94 7.18 -30.11
N ILE A 11 37.66 7.22 -30.46
CA ILE A 11 36.62 6.53 -29.68
C ILE A 11 36.25 5.29 -30.48
N SER A 12 37.05 4.23 -30.29
CA SER A 12 36.96 2.98 -31.02
C SER A 12 35.52 2.46 -31.06
N ALA A 13 35.04 2.12 -32.25
CA ALA A 13 33.76 1.44 -32.48
C ALA A 13 33.57 0.21 -31.55
N LEU A 14 34.67 -0.39 -31.12
CA LEU A 14 34.71 -1.47 -30.13
C LEU A 14 34.20 -1.06 -28.73
N LYS A 15 34.47 0.18 -28.27
CA LYS A 15 33.95 0.71 -27.00
C LYS A 15 32.45 1.03 -27.09
N LEU A 16 31.98 1.53 -28.24
CA LEU A 16 30.56 1.75 -28.49
C LEU A 16 29.79 0.42 -28.58
N ALA A 17 30.35 -0.59 -29.25
CA ALA A 17 29.76 -1.93 -29.31
C ALA A 17 29.72 -2.60 -27.93
N ALA A 18 30.77 -2.46 -27.12
CA ALA A 18 30.79 -2.98 -25.75
C ALA A 18 29.77 -2.28 -24.83
N LEU A 19 29.60 -0.96 -24.96
CA LEU A 19 28.59 -0.20 -24.21
C LEU A 19 27.16 -0.57 -24.61
N LEU A 20 26.90 -0.76 -25.91
CA LEU A 20 25.60 -1.21 -26.40
C LEU A 20 25.28 -2.66 -26.01
N GLY A 21 26.29 -3.54 -26.04
CA GLY A 21 26.15 -4.92 -25.56
C GLY A 21 25.87 -5.01 -24.06
N LEU A 22 26.55 -4.19 -23.25
CA LEU A 22 26.28 -4.10 -21.81
C LEU A 22 24.88 -3.51 -21.54
N ALA A 23 24.48 -2.48 -22.28
CA ALA A 23 23.14 -1.91 -22.18
C ALA A 23 22.07 -2.94 -22.54
N ALA A 24 22.24 -3.71 -23.61
CA ALA A 24 21.30 -4.77 -23.99
C ALA A 24 21.21 -5.89 -22.94
N ALA A 25 22.33 -6.27 -22.32
CA ALA A 25 22.35 -7.26 -21.24
C ALA A 25 21.63 -6.76 -19.97
N ILE A 26 21.77 -5.47 -19.64
CA ILE A 26 21.04 -4.82 -18.53
C ILE A 26 19.53 -4.80 -18.81
N GLN A 27 19.11 -4.58 -20.06
CA GLN A 27 17.70 -4.62 -20.44
C GLN A 27 17.08 -6.03 -20.35
N LEU A 28 17.85 -7.09 -20.63
CA LEU A 28 17.37 -8.47 -20.48
C LEU A 28 17.23 -8.91 -19.01
N ALA A 29 18.10 -8.43 -18.11
CA ALA A 29 17.98 -8.67 -16.67
C ALA A 29 16.88 -7.79 -16.01
N GLY A 30 16.58 -6.62 -16.59
CA GLY A 30 15.52 -5.72 -16.16
C GLY A 30 14.12 -6.08 -16.67
N ALA A 31 13.99 -6.98 -17.64
CA ALA A 31 12.69 -7.38 -18.21
C ALA A 31 11.81 -8.11 -17.18
N ASP A 32 12.40 -8.92 -16.30
CA ASP A 32 11.71 -9.56 -15.17
C ASP A 32 11.25 -8.53 -14.13
N LEU A 33 12.07 -7.52 -13.84
CA LEU A 33 11.69 -6.39 -12.97
C LEU A 33 10.57 -5.55 -13.59
N ALA A 34 10.58 -5.34 -14.90
CA ALA A 34 9.56 -4.59 -15.62
C ALA A 34 8.21 -5.33 -15.72
N LEU A 35 8.20 -6.66 -15.75
CA LEU A 35 6.96 -7.45 -15.69
C LEU A 35 6.47 -7.63 -14.24
N ALA A 36 7.36 -7.64 -13.25
CA ALA A 36 6.99 -7.60 -11.82
C ALA A 36 6.39 -6.24 -11.41
N GLN A 37 6.79 -5.15 -12.05
CA GLN A 37 6.15 -3.83 -11.90
C GLN A 37 4.70 -3.79 -12.43
N GLY A 38 4.26 -4.80 -13.20
CA GLY A 38 2.87 -4.96 -13.63
C GLY A 38 1.99 -5.74 -12.66
N GLY A 39 2.57 -6.35 -11.61
CA GLY A 39 1.87 -7.31 -10.73
C GLY A 39 1.69 -6.90 -9.26
N GLY A 40 2.27 -5.80 -8.80
CA GLY A 40 2.06 -5.38 -7.40
C GLY A 40 2.87 -4.15 -6.99
N GLY A 41 2.17 -3.05 -6.70
CA GLY A 41 2.61 -2.05 -5.71
C GLY A 41 3.76 -1.11 -6.06
N SER A 42 4.13 -0.93 -7.33
CA SER A 42 5.22 0.01 -7.74
C SER A 42 4.78 1.08 -8.75
N GLY A 43 3.51 1.45 -8.76
CA GLY A 43 2.99 2.61 -9.51
C GLY A 43 2.92 3.87 -8.65
N ALA A 44 2.66 5.03 -9.25
CA ALA A 44 2.48 6.32 -8.54
C ALA A 44 1.39 6.31 -7.44
N PHE A 45 0.58 5.26 -7.36
CA PHE A 45 -0.44 5.01 -6.33
C PHE A 45 0.06 4.20 -5.13
N ALA A 46 1.28 3.66 -5.16
CA ALA A 46 1.86 2.91 -4.04
C ALA A 46 1.89 3.74 -2.73
N PRO A 47 2.28 5.03 -2.74
CA PRO A 47 2.22 5.85 -1.52
C PRO A 47 0.78 6.10 -1.04
N LEU A 48 -0.17 6.20 -1.97
CA LEU A 48 -1.58 6.43 -1.64
C LEU A 48 -2.19 5.19 -0.97
N GLN A 49 -1.90 3.99 -1.48
CA GLN A 49 -2.34 2.75 -0.86
C GLN A 49 -1.78 2.60 0.56
N THR A 50 -0.48 2.86 0.74
CA THR A 50 0.16 2.85 2.07
C THR A 50 -0.48 3.88 3.00
N ALA A 51 -0.77 5.09 2.53
CA ALA A 51 -1.41 6.11 3.36
C ALA A 51 -2.80 5.69 3.85
N VAL A 52 -3.61 5.06 3.00
CA VAL A 52 -4.94 4.56 3.40
C VAL A 52 -4.82 3.37 4.36
N GLN A 53 -3.88 2.45 4.14
CA GLN A 53 -3.61 1.34 5.06
C GLN A 53 -3.24 1.85 6.45
N MET A 54 -2.36 2.86 6.54
CA MET A 54 -1.99 3.49 7.82
C MET A 54 -3.19 4.08 8.57
N ILE A 55 -4.18 4.63 7.86
CA ILE A 55 -5.41 5.17 8.46
C ILE A 55 -6.28 4.01 8.99
N VAL A 56 -6.45 2.96 8.21
CA VAL A 56 -7.22 1.77 8.62
C VAL A 56 -6.55 1.12 9.84
N ASP A 57 -5.23 0.94 9.83
CA ASP A 57 -4.49 0.36 10.94
C ASP A 57 -4.57 1.23 12.21
N PHE A 58 -4.61 2.55 12.06
CA PHE A 58 -4.81 3.46 13.18
C PHE A 58 -6.21 3.32 13.82
N ILE A 59 -7.26 3.25 12.98
CA ILE A 59 -8.65 3.11 13.44
C ILE A 59 -8.93 1.71 14.01
N THR A 60 -8.43 0.67 13.37
CA THR A 60 -8.68 -0.73 13.79
C THR A 60 -7.69 -1.21 14.85
N GLY A 61 -6.59 -0.48 15.04
CA GLY A 61 -5.53 -0.80 15.98
C GLY A 61 -5.80 -0.38 17.43
N PRO A 62 -4.75 -0.26 18.26
CA PRO A 62 -4.87 0.02 19.69
C PRO A 62 -5.59 1.34 19.99
N PHE A 63 -5.42 2.36 19.15
CA PHE A 63 -6.04 3.66 19.35
C PHE A 63 -7.57 3.60 19.23
N GLY A 64 -8.10 3.02 18.14
CA GLY A 64 -9.55 2.89 18.01
C GLY A 64 -10.16 1.98 19.07
N ARG A 65 -9.43 0.96 19.53
CA ARG A 65 -9.86 0.13 20.68
C ARG A 65 -10.06 0.99 21.93
N LEU A 66 -9.15 1.92 22.23
CA LEU A 66 -9.30 2.84 23.36
C LEU A 66 -10.56 3.71 23.21
N LEU A 67 -10.82 4.23 22.01
CA LEU A 67 -12.04 5.00 21.75
C LEU A 67 -13.31 4.18 21.93
N ALA A 68 -13.32 2.93 21.47
CA ALA A 68 -14.45 2.03 21.65
C ALA A 68 -14.72 1.74 23.13
N ILE A 69 -13.66 1.54 23.94
CA ILE A 69 -13.79 1.36 25.38
C ILE A 69 -14.43 2.59 26.04
N ILE A 70 -14.03 3.81 25.66
CA ILE A 70 -14.62 5.05 26.19
C ILE A 70 -16.13 5.13 25.83
N ALA A 71 -16.51 4.77 24.61
CA ALA A 71 -17.91 4.74 24.19
C ALA A 71 -18.74 3.75 25.03
N VAL A 72 -18.20 2.56 25.31
CA VAL A 72 -18.85 1.54 26.16
C VAL A 72 -18.97 2.01 27.61
N ILE A 73 -17.94 2.68 28.14
CA ILE A 73 -17.99 3.28 29.49
C ILE A 73 -19.12 4.32 29.58
N GLY A 74 -19.23 5.21 28.58
CA GLY A 74 -20.32 6.18 28.49
C GLY A 74 -21.70 5.52 28.45
N LEU A 75 -21.83 4.41 27.72
CA LEU A 75 -23.06 3.60 27.70
C LEU A 75 -23.38 3.00 29.09
N GLY A 76 -22.36 2.57 29.84
CA GLY A 76 -22.51 2.10 31.22
C GLY A 76 -23.09 3.17 32.15
N PHE A 77 -22.65 4.42 32.02
CA PHE A 77 -23.25 5.54 32.76
C PHE A 77 -24.70 5.82 32.35
N LEU A 78 -25.03 5.71 31.05
CA LEU A 78 -26.43 5.79 30.58
C LEU A 78 -27.30 4.66 31.14
N ALA A 79 -26.74 3.47 31.33
CA ALA A 79 -27.41 2.31 31.92
C ALA A 79 -27.83 2.60 33.36
N PHE A 80 -26.93 3.18 34.17
CA PHE A 80 -27.25 3.55 35.54
C PHE A 80 -28.25 4.71 35.65
N ALA A 81 -28.32 5.59 34.65
CA ALA A 81 -29.34 6.64 34.57
C ALA A 81 -30.76 6.10 34.25
N GLY A 82 -30.92 4.78 34.09
CA GLY A 82 -32.21 4.14 33.80
C GLY A 82 -32.78 4.44 32.41
N ARG A 83 -32.04 5.17 31.57
CA ARG A 83 -32.48 5.64 30.23
C ARG A 83 -31.97 4.78 29.08
N LEU A 84 -31.30 3.66 29.37
CA LEU A 84 -30.69 2.84 28.33
C LEU A 84 -31.77 2.10 27.57
N SER A 85 -31.99 2.53 26.32
CA SER A 85 -32.82 1.76 25.39
C SER A 85 -32.02 0.55 24.88
N TRP A 86 -32.70 -0.58 24.75
CA TRP A 86 -32.15 -1.78 24.11
C TRP A 86 -31.62 -1.49 22.70
N PHE A 87 -32.28 -0.60 21.97
CA PHE A 87 -31.85 -0.15 20.66
C PHE A 87 -30.52 0.62 20.69
N THR A 88 -30.32 1.49 21.68
CA THR A 88 -29.07 2.24 21.84
C THR A 88 -27.92 1.31 22.24
N ALA A 89 -28.15 0.38 23.16
CA ALA A 89 -27.15 -0.61 23.56
C ALA A 89 -26.75 -1.51 22.38
N GLY A 90 -27.74 -2.03 21.65
CA GLY A 90 -27.51 -2.85 20.46
C GLY A 90 -26.77 -2.10 19.36
N ALA A 91 -27.15 -0.86 19.08
CA ALA A 91 -26.50 -0.05 18.05
C ALA A 91 -25.01 0.20 18.34
N VAL A 92 -24.63 0.44 19.60
CA VAL A 92 -23.21 0.63 19.96
C VAL A 92 -22.42 -0.66 19.83
N ILE A 93 -22.96 -1.79 20.30
CA ILE A 93 -22.27 -3.09 20.20
C ILE A 93 -22.09 -3.51 18.74
N VAL A 94 -23.14 -3.38 17.93
CA VAL A 94 -23.09 -3.69 16.49
C VAL A 94 -22.11 -2.74 15.79
N GLY A 95 -22.14 -1.45 16.10
CA GLY A 95 -21.21 -0.47 15.52
C GLY A 95 -19.74 -0.81 15.81
N ILE A 96 -19.42 -1.16 17.05
CA ILE A 96 -18.07 -1.58 17.44
C ILE A 96 -17.68 -2.88 16.69
N GLY A 97 -18.57 -3.87 16.64
CA GLY A 97 -18.33 -5.12 15.92
C GLY A 97 -18.06 -4.91 14.43
N LEU A 98 -18.79 -3.99 13.80
CA LEU A 98 -18.58 -3.64 12.39
C LEU A 98 -17.27 -2.90 12.16
N VAL A 99 -16.88 -1.96 13.04
CA VAL A 99 -15.60 -1.22 12.87
C VAL A 99 -14.40 -2.14 12.98
N PHE A 100 -14.35 -3.05 13.97
CA PHE A 100 -13.22 -3.95 14.14
C PHE A 100 -13.28 -5.22 13.27
N GLY A 101 -14.46 -5.62 12.83
CA GLY A 101 -14.67 -6.76 11.93
C GLY A 101 -14.59 -6.42 10.44
N ALA A 102 -14.58 -5.12 10.09
CA ALA A 102 -14.59 -4.68 8.69
C ALA A 102 -13.51 -5.32 7.82
N PRO A 103 -12.22 -5.44 8.24
CA PRO A 103 -11.19 -6.04 7.39
C PRO A 103 -11.55 -7.47 6.98
N THR A 104 -11.87 -8.33 7.95
CA THR A 104 -12.24 -9.72 7.69
C THR A 104 -13.48 -9.86 6.82
N ILE A 105 -14.49 -8.98 7.00
CA ILE A 105 -15.72 -9.04 6.20
C ILE A 105 -15.41 -8.72 4.73
N VAL A 106 -14.59 -7.70 4.49
CA VAL A 106 -14.21 -7.29 3.14
C VAL A 106 -13.30 -8.34 2.49
N ASP A 107 -12.37 -8.90 3.24
CA ASP A 107 -11.44 -9.93 2.76
C ASP A 107 -12.17 -11.20 2.30
N GLU A 108 -13.12 -11.69 3.09
CA GLU A 108 -13.96 -12.84 2.72
C GLU A 108 -14.83 -12.56 1.48
N MET A 109 -15.32 -11.33 1.35
CA MET A 109 -16.12 -10.94 0.18
C MET A 109 -15.29 -10.87 -1.10
N ILE A 110 -14.03 -10.41 -1.00
CA ILE A 110 -13.07 -10.46 -2.10
C ILE A 110 -12.73 -11.91 -2.45
N ALA A 111 -12.49 -12.76 -1.44
CA ALA A 111 -12.18 -14.17 -1.64
C ALA A 111 -13.33 -14.94 -2.33
N ALA A 112 -14.57 -14.62 -1.98
CA ALA A 112 -15.75 -15.24 -2.57
C ALA A 112 -16.03 -14.80 -4.02
N VAL A 113 -15.67 -13.56 -4.40
CA VAL A 113 -15.89 -13.01 -5.75
C VAL A 113 -14.69 -13.25 -6.69
N GLY A 114 -13.51 -13.54 -6.14
CA GLY A 114 -12.31 -13.88 -6.92
C GLY A 114 -12.29 -15.29 -7.53
N GLN A 115 -13.40 -16.04 -7.41
CA GLN A 115 -13.65 -17.36 -8.03
C GLN A 115 -14.59 -17.21 -9.22
#